data_AF-A0A7C1YI17-F1
#
_entry.id   AF-A0A7C1YI17-F1
#
_cell.length_a   1.000
_cell.length_b   1.000
_cell.length_c   1.000
_cell.angle_alpha   90.00
_cell.angle_beta   90.00
_cell.angle_gamma   90.00
#
_symmetry.space_group_name_H-M   'P 1'
#
loop_
_entity.id
_entity.type
_entity.pdbx_description
1 polymer ?
#
loop_
_entity_poly.entity_id
_entity_poly.type
_entity_poly.pdbx_seq_one_letter_code
_entity_poly.pdbx_strand_id
1 'polypeptide(L)'
;MWERLASCESGGNWAVNTGNGYFGGLQFNQTSWAWVGGEGLPHQASRAEQIYRASLLWEYQGWGAWPGCTRSFGWSNRQTNR
;
A
#
# COMPACT_ATOMS: atom_id res chain seq x y z
N MET A 1 7.75 5.30 -7.09
CA MET A 1 6.52 5.67 -6.34
C MET A 1 6.36 4.77 -5.13
N TRP A 2 6.10 3.48 -5.34
CA TRP A 2 5.93 2.49 -4.28
C TRP A 2 7.11 2.37 -3.30
N GLU A 3 8.36 2.47 -3.78
CA GLU A 3 9.52 2.50 -2.87
C GLU A 3 9.52 3.69 -1.91
N ARG A 4 9.16 4.87 -2.41
CA ARG A 4 9.10 6.08 -1.59
C ARG A 4 7.99 5.97 -0.54
N LEU A 5 6.87 5.36 -0.93
CA LEU A 5 5.79 5.07 0.00
C LEU A 5 6.23 4.03 1.03
N ALA A 6 6.82 2.91 0.61
CA ALA A 6 7.29 1.87 1.52
C ALA A 6 8.35 2.37 2.50
N SER A 7 9.26 3.22 2.05
CA SER A 7 10.23 3.88 2.93
C SER A 7 9.56 4.71 4.02
N CYS A 8 8.42 5.31 3.76
CA CYS A 8 7.68 6.11 4.73
C CYS A 8 6.75 5.25 5.61
N GLU A 9 6.09 4.26 5.02
CA GLU A 9 5.11 3.39 5.70
C GLU A 9 5.79 2.35 6.60
N SER A 10 6.88 1.73 6.14
CA SER A 10 7.53 0.61 6.85
C SER A 10 9.04 0.78 7.06
N GLY A 11 9.61 1.94 6.71
CA GLY A 11 11.07 2.10 6.64
C GLY A 11 11.70 1.29 5.50
N GLY A 12 10.90 0.83 4.52
CA GLY A 12 11.35 0.00 3.40
C GLY A 12 11.38 -1.50 3.69
N ASN A 13 10.90 -1.95 4.85
CA ASN A 13 10.81 -3.36 5.18
C ASN A 13 9.54 -3.99 4.57
N TRP A 14 9.70 -4.83 3.56
CA TRP A 14 8.59 -5.49 2.85
C TRP A 14 7.99 -6.68 3.59
N ALA A 15 8.67 -7.19 4.61
CA ALA A 15 8.22 -8.32 5.43
C ALA A 15 7.71 -7.87 6.82
N VAL A 16 7.50 -6.56 7.02
CA VAL A 16 7.13 -6.03 8.32
C VAL A 16 5.76 -6.55 8.78
N ASN A 17 5.72 -6.95 10.04
CA ASN A 17 4.50 -7.27 10.77
C ASN A 17 4.74 -6.92 12.24
N THR A 18 4.32 -5.72 12.64
CA THR A 18 4.52 -5.22 14.02
C THR A 18 3.35 -5.58 14.95
N GLY A 19 2.31 -6.25 14.44
CA GLY A 19 1.07 -6.49 15.18
C GLY A 19 0.12 -5.28 15.25
N ASN A 20 0.37 -4.21 14.47
CA ASN A 20 -0.48 -3.01 14.44
C ASN A 20 -1.70 -3.13 13.50
N GLY A 21 -1.98 -4.31 12.93
CA GLY A 21 -3.08 -4.54 11.99
C GLY A 21 -2.77 -4.19 10.53
N TYR A 22 -1.55 -3.73 10.24
CA TYR A 22 -1.06 -3.44 8.90
C TYR A 22 0.19 -4.26 8.60
N PHE A 23 0.37 -4.63 7.33
CA PHE A 23 1.35 -5.62 6.93
C PHE A 23 2.13 -5.19 5.69
N GLY A 24 3.38 -5.63 5.65
CA GLY A 24 4.25 -5.51 4.49
C GLY A 24 4.73 -4.09 4.21
N GLY A 25 5.45 -3.93 3.10
CA GLY A 25 6.16 -2.70 2.77
C GLY A 25 5.25 -1.49 2.65
N LEU A 26 4.01 -1.70 2.23
CA LEU A 26 3.04 -0.64 1.98
C LEU A 26 1.98 -0.55 3.09
N GLN A 27 2.19 -1.20 4.23
CA GLN A 27 1.28 -1.17 5.37
C GLN A 27 -0.18 -1.40 4.96
N PHE A 28 -0.43 -2.51 4.26
CA PHE A 28 -1.80 -2.90 3.91
C PHE A 28 -2.56 -3.39 5.14
N ASN A 29 -3.83 -3.01 5.29
CA ASN A 29 -4.74 -3.76 6.15
C ASN A 29 -5.25 -5.01 5.41
N GLN A 30 -5.71 -6.02 6.17
CA GLN A 30 -6.14 -7.30 5.61
C GLN A 30 -7.36 -7.19 4.68
N THR A 31 -8.30 -6.30 5.00
CA THR A 31 -9.53 -6.13 4.22
C THR A 31 -9.23 -5.56 2.83
N SER A 32 -8.42 -4.51 2.75
CA SER A 32 -7.99 -3.90 1.49
C SER A 32 -7.15 -4.86 0.65
N TRP A 33 -6.28 -5.66 1.28
CA TRP A 33 -5.50 -6.70 0.62
C TRP A 33 -6.40 -7.74 -0.06
N ALA A 34 -7.35 -8.29 0.70
CA ALA A 34 -8.31 -9.26 0.17
C ALA A 34 -9.21 -8.66 -0.91
N TRP A 35 -9.58 -7.38 -0.79
CA TRP A 35 -10.44 -6.70 -1.75
C TRP A 35 -9.81 -6.59 -3.14
N VAL A 36 -8.49 -6.38 -3.22
CA VAL A 36 -7.75 -6.44 -4.50
C VAL A 36 -7.28 -7.85 -4.86
N GLY A 37 -7.82 -8.87 -4.19
CA GLY A 37 -7.63 -10.30 -4.45
C GLY A 37 -6.37 -10.92 -3.85
N GLY A 38 -5.70 -10.24 -2.93
CA GLY A 38 -4.52 -10.75 -2.26
C GLY A 38 -4.86 -11.94 -1.36
N GLU A 39 -4.03 -12.98 -1.40
CA GLU A 39 -4.15 -14.16 -0.53
C GLU A 39 -3.20 -14.05 0.67
N GLY A 40 -3.54 -14.73 1.77
CA GLY A 40 -2.74 -14.68 3.00
C GLY A 40 -2.59 -13.26 3.56
N LEU A 41 -1.47 -13.00 4.23
CA LEU A 41 -1.12 -11.68 4.75
C LEU A 41 -0.14 -10.95 3.82
N PRO A 42 -0.24 -9.63 3.61
CA PRO A 42 0.63 -8.89 2.70
C PRO A 42 2.14 -9.09 2.94
N HIS A 43 2.57 -9.18 4.21
CA HIS A 43 3.98 -9.36 4.56
C HIS A 43 4.56 -10.74 4.16
N GLN A 44 3.69 -11.71 3.84
CA GLN A 44 4.07 -13.03 3.34
C GLN A 44 4.20 -13.05 1.82
N ALA A 45 3.62 -12.05 1.13
CA ALA A 45 3.69 -11.92 -0.30
C ALA A 45 5.01 -11.29 -0.74
N SER A 46 5.46 -11.62 -1.95
CA SER A 46 6.64 -10.99 -2.53
C SER A 46 6.45 -9.47 -2.65
N ARG A 47 7.55 -8.72 -2.63
CA ARG A 47 7.53 -7.27 -2.90
C ARG A 47 6.79 -6.93 -4.20
N ALA A 48 7.01 -7.72 -5.25
CA ALA A 48 6.36 -7.51 -6.54
C ALA A 48 4.84 -7.68 -6.45
N GLU A 49 4.37 -8.68 -5.71
CA GLU A 49 2.94 -8.91 -5.47
C GLU A 49 2.32 -7.77 -4.66
N GLN A 50 3.01 -7.32 -3.60
CA GLN A 50 2.54 -6.18 -2.81
C GLN A 50 2.39 -4.91 -3.66
N ILE A 51 3.36 -4.65 -4.55
CA ILE A 51 3.31 -3.52 -5.49
C ILE A 51 2.18 -3.68 -6.52
N TYR A 52 1.98 -4.88 -7.05
CA TYR A 52 0.92 -5.17 -8.01
C TYR A 52 -0.46 -4.88 -7.39
N ARG A 53 -0.73 -5.43 -6.20
CA ARG A 53 -1.97 -5.19 -5.45
C ARG A 53 -2.15 -3.74 -5.04
N ALA A 54 -1.07 -3.03 -4.69
CA ALA A 54 -1.13 -1.60 -4.39
C ALA A 54 -1.50 -0.76 -5.62
N SER A 55 -1.01 -1.15 -6.78
CA SER A 55 -1.34 -0.50 -8.05
C SER A 55 -2.83 -0.66 -8.36
N LEU A 56 -3.39 -1.87 -8.17
CA LEU A 56 -4.83 -2.10 -8.29
C LEU A 56 -5.63 -1.24 -7.28
N LEU A 57 -5.27 -1.27 -6.00
CA LEU A 57 -6.00 -0.50 -4.97
C LEU A 57 -5.97 1.00 -5.27
N TRP A 58 -4.83 1.49 -5.77
CA TRP A 58 -4.64 2.88 -6.17
C TRP A 58 -5.48 3.26 -7.39
N GLU A 59 -5.62 2.38 -8.38
CA GLU A 59 -6.53 2.63 -9.51
C GLU A 59 -7.98 2.83 -9.04
N TYR A 60 -8.41 2.08 -8.02
CA TYR A 60 -9.77 2.15 -7.50
C TYR A 60 -10.02 3.31 -6.52
N GLN A 61 -9.09 3.58 -5.60
CA GLN A 61 -9.29 4.50 -4.46
C GLN A 61 -8.37 5.72 -4.49
N GLY A 62 -7.44 5.76 -5.45
CA GLY A 62 -6.33 6.68 -5.46
C GLY A 62 -5.44 6.52 -4.23
N TRP A 63 -4.81 7.62 -3.85
CA TRP A 63 -4.03 7.81 -2.63
C TRP A 63 -4.82 7.86 -1.33
N GLY A 64 -6.14 7.82 -1.38
CA GLY A 64 -7.00 7.77 -0.19
C GLY A 64 -6.72 6.55 0.71
N ALA A 65 -6.15 5.48 0.15
CA ALA A 65 -5.74 4.29 0.90
C ALA A 65 -4.46 4.50 1.75
N TRP A 66 -3.67 5.56 1.51
CA TRP A 66 -2.43 5.85 2.23
C TRP A 66 -2.33 7.33 2.65
N PRO A 67 -3.26 7.87 3.46
CA PRO A 67 -3.40 9.32 3.66
C PRO A 67 -2.22 9.99 4.38
N GLY A 68 -1.45 9.25 5.20
CA GLY A 68 -0.37 9.81 6.01
C GLY A 68 0.83 10.24 5.16
N CYS A 69 1.54 9.27 4.59
CA CYS A 69 2.73 9.52 3.80
C CYS A 69 2.44 10.28 2.50
N THR A 70 1.33 9.97 1.82
CA THR A 70 0.98 10.61 0.54
C THR A 70 0.70 12.09 0.67
N ARG A 71 0.06 12.53 1.77
CA ARG A 71 -0.15 13.96 2.08
C ARG A 71 1.16 14.71 2.22
N SER A 72 2.15 14.13 2.92
CA SER A 72 3.50 14.70 3.06
C SER A 72 4.25 14.78 1.73
N PHE A 73 3.89 13.95 0.75
CA PHE A 73 4.46 14.00 -0.60
C PHE A 73 3.70 14.94 -1.56
N GLY A 74 2.55 15.50 -1.14
CA GLY A 74 1.66 16.26 -2.01
C GLY A 74 0.91 15.40 -3.03
N TRP A 75 0.86 14.08 -2.82
CA TRP A 75 0.08 13.17 -3.65
C TRP A 75 -1.39 13.26 -3.24
N SER A 76 -2.28 13.50 -4.19
CA SER A 76 -3.72 13.68 -3.94
C SER A 76 -4.54 12.85 -4.91
N ASN A 77 -5.78 12.52 -4.50
CA ASN A 77 -6.81 11.87 -5.32
C ASN A 77 -7.34 12.77 -6.45
N ARG A 78 -6.47 13.53 -7.13
CA ARG A 78 -6.86 14.12 -8.40
C ARG A 78 -6.95 12.99 -9.41
N GLN A 79 -8.11 12.33 -9.46
CA GLN A 79 -8.63 11.79 -10.70
C GLN A 79 -8.72 12.97 -11.68
N THR A 80 -7.62 13.26 -12.36
CA THR A 80 -7.72 13.99 -13.63
C THR A 80 -8.23 12.93 -14.60
N ASN A 81 -9.56 12.88 -14.74
CA ASN A 81 -10.14 12.37 -15.98
C ASN A 81 -9.37 13.04 -17.12
N ARG A 82 -8.64 12.21 -17.89
CA ARG A 82 -8.22 12.58 -19.24
C ARG A 82 -9.42 12.56 -20.16
#